data_AF-A0A8D5ZK60-F1
#
_entry.id   AF-A0A8D5ZK60-F1
#
_cell.length_a   1.000
_cell.length_b   1.000
_cell.length_c   1.000
_cell.angle_alpha   90.00
_cell.angle_beta   90.00
_cell.angle_gamma   90.00
#
_symmetry.space_group_name_H-M   'P 1'
#
loop_
_entity.id
_entity.type
_entity.pdbx_description
1 polymer ?
#
loop_
_entity_poly.entity_id
_entity_poly.type
_entity_poly.pdbx_seq_one_letter_code
_entity_poly.pdbx_strand_id
1 'polypeptide(L)'
;MRRKKTLPELIADVKITINKIDFWISRIDSRVKNLEQLSLSNIGRFPYLSKEYIKEADVNKNIVSKLFQLKVILEILEIRLETVLILGELRGYLAPVLEAVKIIKKDIGMSIEFTPLIDEILDSLIPIINIDKSFIPNISEEANKILLESENIAKQEVDKKYKVSQASI
;
A
#
# COMPACT_ATOMS: atom_id res chain seq x y z
N MET A 1 10.64 26.92 7.59
CA MET A 1 11.03 25.61 8.15
C MET A 1 9.76 24.91 8.64
N ARG A 2 9.41 23.74 8.11
CA ARG A 2 8.33 22.93 8.71
C ARG A 2 8.83 22.40 10.07
N ARG A 3 7.99 22.49 11.11
CA ARG A 3 8.28 21.92 12.44
C ARG A 3 8.53 20.42 12.30
N LYS A 4 9.54 19.88 12.98
CA LYS A 4 9.76 18.42 13.04
C LYS A 4 8.55 17.76 13.70
N LYS A 5 7.93 16.78 13.03
CA LYS A 5 6.82 16.03 13.59
C LYS A 5 7.30 15.17 14.76
N THR A 6 6.45 15.04 15.77
CA THR A 6 6.64 14.13 16.89
C THR A 6 6.25 12.70 16.48
N LEU A 7 6.72 11.68 17.22
CA LEU A 7 6.34 10.29 16.97
C LEU A 7 4.81 10.07 16.98
N PRO A 8 4.04 10.63 17.93
CA PRO A 8 2.58 10.51 17.91
C PRO A 8 1.92 11.16 16.68
N GLU A 9 2.39 12.33 16.25
CA GLU A 9 1.89 12.98 15.02
C GLU A 9 2.15 12.12 13.80
N LEU A 10 3.33 11.48 13.72
CA LEU A 10 3.67 10.59 12.63
C LEU A 10 2.83 9.31 12.61
N ILE A 11 2.58 8.71 13.77
CA ILE A 11 1.67 7.56 13.89
C ILE A 11 0.27 7.95 13.40
N ALA A 12 -0.22 9.14 13.77
CA ALA A 12 -1.49 9.64 13.29
C ALA A 12 -1.51 9.82 11.76
N ASP A 13 -0.44 10.35 11.17
CA ASP A 13 -0.34 10.51 9.70
C ASP A 13 -0.34 9.17 8.96
N VAL A 14 0.35 8.16 9.51
CA VAL A 14 0.34 6.79 8.97
C VAL A 14 -1.08 6.21 9.01
N LYS A 15 -1.77 6.30 10.15
CA LYS A 15 -3.17 5.87 10.31
C LYS A 15 -4.11 6.57 9.33
N ILE A 16 -3.99 7.89 9.18
CA ILE A 16 -4.77 8.68 8.23
C ILE A 16 -4.51 8.20 6.80
N THR A 17 -3.26 7.89 6.48
CA THR A 17 -2.87 7.42 5.15
C THR A 17 -3.41 6.03 4.85
N ILE A 18 -3.39 5.12 5.81
CA ILE A 18 -4.03 3.80 5.72
C ILE A 18 -5.53 3.96 5.42
N ASN A 19 -6.24 4.80 6.17
CA ASN A 19 -7.67 5.05 5.95
C ASN A 19 -7.97 5.63 4.56
N LYS A 20 -7.10 6.52 4.06
CA LYS A 20 -7.21 7.03 2.69
C LYS A 20 -7.02 5.92 1.67
N ILE A 21 -6.04 5.04 1.86
CA ILE A 21 -5.82 3.88 0.99
C ILE A 21 -7.07 2.99 0.93
N ASP A 22 -7.73 2.74 2.07
CA ASP A 22 -8.98 1.97 2.11
C ASP A 22 -10.11 2.61 1.30
N PHE A 23 -10.25 3.94 1.39
CA PHE A 23 -11.19 4.69 0.57
C PHE A 23 -10.88 4.54 -0.93
N TRP A 24 -9.60 4.62 -1.31
CA TRP A 24 -9.17 4.45 -2.70
C TRP A 24 -9.43 3.05 -3.22
N ILE A 25 -9.10 2.03 -2.44
CA ILE A 25 -9.41 0.63 -2.75
C ILE A 25 -10.91 0.47 -3.01
N SER A 26 -11.75 1.05 -2.16
CA SER A 26 -13.21 0.98 -2.30
C SER A 26 -13.73 1.67 -3.58
N ARG A 27 -13.14 2.81 -3.93
CA ARG A 27 -13.48 3.56 -5.16
C ARG A 27 -13.07 2.78 -6.41
N ILE A 28 -11.87 2.21 -6.43
CA ILE A 28 -11.36 1.42 -7.57
C ILE A 28 -12.16 0.12 -7.70
N ASP A 29 -12.47 -0.55 -6.59
CA ASP A 29 -13.32 -1.76 -6.57
C ASP A 29 -14.72 -1.49 -7.16
N SER A 30 -15.32 -0.34 -6.84
CA SER A 30 -16.60 0.07 -7.44
C SER A 30 -16.50 0.25 -8.95
N ARG A 31 -15.37 0.79 -9.44
CA ARG A 31 -15.08 0.90 -10.88
C ARG A 31 -14.87 -0.47 -11.53
N VAL A 32 -14.16 -1.38 -10.88
CA VAL A 32 -13.96 -2.77 -11.34
C VAL A 32 -15.31 -3.45 -11.57
N LYS A 33 -16.21 -3.41 -10.59
CA LYS A 33 -17.55 -4.02 -10.69
C LYS A 33 -18.36 -3.46 -11.86
N ASN A 34 -18.29 -2.14 -12.08
CA ASN A 34 -18.95 -1.50 -13.21
C ASN A 34 -18.36 -1.97 -14.55
N LEU A 35 -17.04 -2.03 -14.68
CA LEU A 35 -16.37 -2.51 -15.89
C LEU A 35 -16.72 -3.98 -16.19
N GLU A 36 -16.77 -4.84 -15.17
CA GLU A 36 -17.19 -6.23 -15.31
C GLU A 36 -18.65 -6.32 -15.79
N GLN A 37 -19.55 -5.53 -15.20
CA GLN A 37 -20.95 -5.47 -15.63
C GLN A 37 -21.09 -5.00 -17.09
N LEU A 38 -20.35 -3.95 -17.48
CA LEU A 38 -20.32 -3.46 -18.86
C LEU A 38 -19.73 -4.50 -19.83
N SER A 39 -18.74 -5.27 -19.39
CA SER A 39 -18.20 -6.37 -20.19
C SER A 39 -19.28 -7.42 -20.47
N LEU A 40 -20.02 -7.85 -19.44
CA LEU A 40 -21.11 -8.82 -19.57
C LEU A 40 -22.24 -8.32 -20.46
N SER A 41 -22.67 -7.06 -20.31
CA SER A 41 -23.76 -6.49 -21.12
C SER A 41 -23.41 -6.37 -22.60
N ASN A 42 -22.12 -6.29 -22.93
CA ASN A 42 -21.64 -6.07 -24.30
C ASN A 42 -21.14 -7.34 -24.99
N ILE A 43 -21.05 -8.48 -24.31
CA ILE A 43 -20.39 -9.69 -24.83
C ILE A 43 -21.00 -10.22 -26.14
N GLY A 44 -22.32 -10.09 -26.31
CA GLY A 44 -23.02 -10.56 -27.51
C GLY A 44 -23.02 -9.59 -28.69
N ARG A 45 -23.19 -8.28 -28.43
CA ARG A 45 -23.32 -7.26 -29.49
C ARG A 45 -22.00 -6.59 -29.86
N PHE A 46 -21.13 -6.39 -28.88
CA PHE A 46 -19.85 -5.69 -29.06
C PHE A 46 -18.70 -6.46 -28.37
N PRO A 47 -18.27 -7.60 -28.93
CA PRO A 47 -17.28 -8.48 -28.28
C PRO A 47 -15.91 -7.83 -28.07
N TYR A 48 -15.50 -6.94 -28.99
CA TYR A 48 -14.24 -6.20 -28.84
C TYR A 48 -14.32 -5.24 -27.65
N LEU A 49 -15.40 -4.48 -27.52
CA LEU A 49 -15.62 -3.55 -26.42
C LEU A 49 -15.71 -4.28 -25.07
N SER A 50 -16.40 -5.42 -25.04
CA SER A 50 -16.46 -6.31 -23.87
C SER A 50 -15.06 -6.74 -23.38
N LYS A 51 -14.17 -7.08 -24.32
CA LYS A 51 -12.76 -7.43 -24.02
C LYS A 51 -11.94 -6.26 -23.50
N GLU A 52 -12.17 -5.05 -24.00
CA GLU A 52 -11.46 -3.88 -23.49
C GLU A 52 -11.90 -3.53 -22.06
N TYR A 53 -13.19 -3.68 -21.73
CA TYR A 53 -13.66 -3.48 -20.36
C TYR A 53 -13.05 -4.48 -19.37
N ILE A 54 -12.94 -5.77 -19.72
CA ILE A 54 -12.35 -6.75 -18.80
C ILE A 54 -10.85 -6.50 -18.60
N LYS A 55 -10.11 -6.12 -19.65
CA LYS A 55 -8.70 -5.73 -19.54
C LYS A 55 -8.51 -4.56 -18.59
N GLU A 56 -9.32 -3.51 -18.73
CA GLU A 56 -9.29 -2.35 -17.84
C GLU A 56 -9.67 -2.73 -16.39
N ALA A 57 -10.62 -3.66 -16.21
CA ALA A 57 -10.96 -4.19 -14.89
C ALA A 57 -9.76 -4.91 -14.25
N ASP A 58 -9.03 -5.72 -15.01
CA ASP A 58 -7.85 -6.45 -14.53
C ASP A 58 -6.70 -5.49 -14.17
N VAL A 59 -6.49 -4.43 -14.96
CA VAL A 59 -5.54 -3.35 -14.60
C VAL A 59 -5.92 -2.72 -13.25
N ASN A 60 -7.20 -2.40 -13.06
CA ASN A 60 -7.67 -1.83 -11.79
C ASN A 60 -7.55 -2.82 -10.61
N LYS A 61 -7.77 -4.12 -10.82
CA LYS A 61 -7.53 -5.15 -9.79
C LYS A 61 -6.06 -5.23 -9.38
N ASN A 62 -5.14 -5.12 -10.34
CA ASN A 62 -3.70 -5.09 -10.05
C ASN A 62 -3.32 -3.86 -9.22
N ILE A 63 -3.89 -2.69 -9.51
CA ILE A 63 -3.71 -1.48 -8.69
C ILE A 63 -4.22 -1.72 -7.26
N VAL A 64 -5.42 -2.30 -7.11
CA VAL A 64 -5.97 -2.64 -5.80
C VAL A 64 -5.04 -3.58 -5.02
N SER A 65 -4.46 -4.60 -5.68
CA SER A 65 -3.49 -5.50 -5.06
C SER A 65 -2.27 -4.76 -4.53
N LYS A 66 -1.72 -3.81 -5.29
CA LYS A 66 -0.56 -3.02 -4.86
C LYS A 66 -0.91 -2.04 -3.74
N LEU A 67 -2.13 -1.49 -3.73
CA LEU A 67 -2.62 -0.65 -2.63
C LEU A 67 -2.79 -1.45 -1.34
N PHE A 68 -3.31 -2.69 -1.41
CA PHE A 68 -3.33 -3.58 -0.24
C PHE A 68 -1.93 -3.87 0.28
N GLN A 69 -0.97 -4.14 -0.62
CA GLN A 69 0.42 -4.36 -0.23
C GLN A 69 1.01 -3.14 0.49
N LEU A 70 0.82 -1.93 -0.06
CA LEU A 70 1.25 -0.69 0.58
C LEU A 70 0.59 -0.49 1.96
N LYS A 71 -0.72 -0.76 2.07
CA LYS A 71 -1.44 -0.67 3.34
C LYS A 71 -0.79 -1.54 4.41
N VAL A 72 -0.51 -2.81 4.10
CA VAL A 72 0.13 -3.75 5.05
C VAL A 72 1.51 -3.25 5.48
N ILE A 73 2.30 -2.71 4.54
CA ILE A 73 3.63 -2.16 4.88
C ILE A 73 3.48 -0.94 5.83
N LEU A 74 2.46 -0.10 5.64
CA LEU A 74 2.19 1.03 6.53
C LEU A 74 1.65 0.58 7.89
N GLU A 75 0.87 -0.50 7.97
CA GLU A 75 0.45 -1.10 9.24
C GLU A 75 1.67 -1.64 10.02
N ILE A 76 2.61 -2.28 9.33
CA ILE A 76 3.89 -2.69 9.93
C ILE A 76 4.67 -1.45 10.42
N LEU A 77 4.70 -0.37 9.64
CA LEU A 77 5.35 0.89 10.03
C LEU A 77 4.72 1.48 11.29
N GLU A 78 3.38 1.51 11.36
CA GLU A 78 2.61 1.97 12.52
C GLU A 78 3.01 1.18 13.78
N ILE A 79 2.98 -0.15 13.72
CA ILE A 79 3.34 -1.02 14.84
C ILE A 79 4.78 -0.75 15.30
N ARG A 80 5.73 -0.61 14.37
CA ARG A 80 7.13 -0.33 14.71
C ARG A 80 7.30 1.08 15.30
N LEU A 81 6.53 2.07 14.84
CA LEU A 81 6.53 3.41 15.41
C LEU A 81 5.95 3.43 16.83
N GLU A 82 4.85 2.73 17.08
CA GLU A 82 4.28 2.57 18.42
C GLU A 82 5.26 1.85 19.35
N THR A 83 5.95 0.83 18.85
CA THR A 83 7.00 0.12 19.59
C THR A 83 8.15 1.05 19.97
N VAL A 84 8.62 1.90 19.04
CA VAL A 84 9.65 2.90 19.31
C VAL A 84 9.17 3.94 20.33
N LEU A 85 7.90 4.36 20.26
CA LEU A 85 7.32 5.29 21.22
C LEU A 85 7.32 4.71 22.65
N ILE A 86 7.06 3.41 22.80
CA ILE A 86 6.99 2.72 24.10
C ILE A 86 8.38 2.37 24.63
N LEU A 87 9.28 1.87 23.78
CA LEU A 87 10.56 1.26 24.18
C LEU A 87 11.80 2.15 23.94
N GLY A 88 11.67 3.24 23.16
CA GLY A 88 12.70 4.27 22.99
C GLY A 88 13.87 3.93 22.05
N GLU A 89 14.48 2.75 22.20
CA GLU A 89 15.79 2.40 21.59
C GLU A 89 15.72 1.56 20.28
N LEU A 90 14.54 1.17 19.82
CA LEU A 90 14.38 0.28 18.66
C LEU A 90 14.25 1.04 17.32
N ARG A 91 14.89 2.19 17.16
CA ARG A 91 14.71 3.05 15.97
C ARG A 91 15.30 2.44 14.69
N GLY A 92 16.33 1.61 14.82
CA GLY A 92 16.90 0.87 13.69
C GLY A 92 15.92 -0.10 13.00
N TYR A 93 14.83 -0.47 13.69
CA TYR A 93 13.78 -1.32 13.12
C TYR A 93 12.89 -0.58 12.12
N LEU A 94 12.96 0.75 12.04
CA LEU A 94 12.17 1.53 11.08
C LEU A 94 12.78 1.47 9.67
N ALA A 95 14.11 1.46 9.56
CA ALA A 95 14.82 1.60 8.28
C ALA A 95 14.41 0.55 7.22
N PRO A 96 14.27 -0.76 7.55
CA PRO A 96 13.81 -1.75 6.58
C PRO A 96 12.39 -1.49 6.07
N VAL A 97 11.49 -1.00 6.93
CA VAL A 97 10.10 -0.70 6.52
C VAL A 97 10.07 0.50 5.58
N LEU A 98 10.85 1.54 5.86
CA LEU A 98 10.94 2.68 4.94
C LEU A 98 11.46 2.26 3.56
N GLU A 99 12.45 1.37 3.52
CA GLU A 99 12.97 0.86 2.27
C GLU A 99 11.90 0.07 1.50
N ALA A 100 11.13 -0.78 2.20
CA ALA A 100 9.97 -1.44 1.62
C ALA A 100 8.92 -0.45 1.07
N VAL A 101 8.59 0.61 1.83
CA VAL A 101 7.67 1.69 1.37
C VAL A 101 8.20 2.36 0.10
N LYS A 102 9.50 2.65 0.02
CA LYS A 102 10.11 3.26 -1.18
C LYS A 102 10.04 2.34 -2.39
N ILE A 103 10.30 1.05 -2.20
CA ILE A 103 10.25 0.05 -3.29
C ILE A 103 8.82 -0.07 -3.80
N ILE A 104 7.83 -0.30 -2.93
CA ILE A 104 6.44 -0.44 -3.37
C ILE A 104 5.90 0.84 -4.00
N LYS A 105 6.30 2.02 -3.51
CA LYS A 105 5.94 3.31 -4.11
C LYS A 105 6.43 3.42 -5.56
N LYS A 106 7.64 2.96 -5.86
CA LYS A 106 8.18 2.92 -7.23
C LYS A 106 7.37 1.96 -8.12
N ASP A 107 7.02 0.79 -7.59
CA ASP A 107 6.22 -0.22 -8.29
C ASP A 107 4.81 0.25 -8.65
N ILE A 108 4.16 1.03 -7.79
CA ILE A 108 2.82 1.56 -8.04
C ILE A 108 2.84 2.61 -9.18
N GLY A 109 3.99 3.20 -9.49
CA GLY A 109 4.15 4.22 -10.52
C GLY A 109 3.59 5.59 -10.10
N MET A 110 3.91 6.64 -10.88
CA MET A 110 3.51 8.04 -10.61
C MET A 110 2.01 8.32 -10.76
N SER A 111 1.18 7.31 -11.03
CA SER A 111 -0.25 7.50 -10.92
C SER A 111 -0.59 7.61 -9.44
N ILE A 112 -1.35 8.64 -9.08
CA ILE A 112 -2.24 8.74 -7.92
C ILE A 112 -1.81 9.77 -6.85
N GLU A 113 -2.81 10.54 -6.47
CA GLU A 113 -2.93 11.60 -5.46
C GLU A 113 -2.32 11.29 -4.07
N PHE A 114 -1.85 10.07 -3.79
CA PHE A 114 -1.25 9.70 -2.50
C PHE A 114 0.27 9.82 -2.46
N THR A 115 0.95 9.96 -3.61
CA THR A 115 2.41 10.09 -3.66
C THR A 115 2.93 11.18 -2.70
N PRO A 116 2.32 12.38 -2.63
CA PRO A 116 2.73 13.42 -1.69
C PRO A 116 2.57 13.03 -0.21
N LEU A 117 1.56 12.23 0.12
CA LEU A 117 1.33 11.77 1.51
C LEU A 117 2.40 10.76 1.94
N ILE A 118 2.73 9.83 1.05
CA ILE A 118 3.80 8.85 1.29
C ILE A 118 5.15 9.57 1.39
N ASP A 119 5.41 10.54 0.53
CA ASP A 119 6.62 11.38 0.61
C ASP A 119 6.71 12.14 1.92
N GLU A 120 5.61 12.73 2.38
CA GLU A 120 5.59 13.45 3.65
C GLU A 120 5.88 12.52 4.85
N ILE A 121 5.36 11.28 4.84
CA ILE A 121 5.68 10.27 5.85
C ILE A 121 7.17 9.91 5.80
N LEU A 122 7.69 9.61 4.61
CA LEU A 122 9.09 9.23 4.42
C LEU A 122 10.03 10.34 4.88
N ASP A 123 9.79 11.59 4.47
CA ASP A 123 10.59 12.75 4.84
C ASP A 123 10.57 13.03 6.35
N SER A 124 9.42 12.78 7.00
CA SER A 124 9.27 12.96 8.45
C SER A 124 10.02 11.89 9.26
N LEU A 125 10.27 10.72 8.68
CA LEU A 125 10.98 9.61 9.30
C LEU A 125 12.51 9.68 9.17
N ILE A 126 13.03 10.33 8.11
CA ILE A 126 14.48 10.46 7.87
C ILE A 126 15.23 11.01 9.10
N PRO A 127 14.78 12.08 9.78
CA PRO A 127 15.46 12.60 10.96
C PRO A 127 15.43 11.65 12.16
N ILE A 128 14.43 10.77 12.26
CA ILE A 128 14.26 9.83 13.39
C ILE A 128 15.27 8.69 13.26
N ILE A 129 15.52 8.24 12.03
CA ILE A 129 16.42 7.12 11.72
C ILE A 129 17.88 7.55 11.75
N ASN A 130 18.20 8.74 11.24
CA ASN A 130 19.58 9.22 11.13
C ASN A 130 20.24 9.60 12.46
N ILE A 131 19.50 9.56 13.59
CA ILE A 131 20.03 9.85 14.92
C ILE A 131 20.90 8.70 15.44
N ASP A 132 20.60 7.46 15.05
CA ASP A 132 21.40 6.27 15.41
C ASP A 132 22.20 5.79 14.20
N LYS A 133 23.46 6.23 14.10
CA LYS A 133 24.45 5.69 13.15
C LYS A 133 24.96 4.29 13.55
N SER A 134 24.23 3.53 14.36
CA SER A 134 24.54 2.11 14.52
C SER A 134 24.30 1.44 13.18
N PHE A 135 25.38 0.94 12.55
CA PHE A 135 25.30 0.16 11.32
C PHE A 135 24.27 -0.96 11.51
N ILE A 136 23.16 -0.90 10.78
CA ILE A 136 22.15 -1.95 10.74
C ILE A 136 22.57 -2.90 9.62
N PRO A 137 23.09 -4.10 9.92
CA PRO A 137 23.35 -5.09 8.88
C PRO A 137 22.02 -5.48 8.22
N ASN A 138 22.04 -5.75 6.91
CA ASN A 138 20.94 -6.40 6.18
C ASN A 138 19.61 -5.64 6.02
N ILE A 139 19.60 -4.30 6.01
CA ILE A 139 18.38 -3.49 5.73
C ILE A 139 17.62 -3.98 4.49
N SER A 140 18.34 -4.28 3.40
CA SER A 140 17.73 -4.75 2.16
C SER A 140 17.12 -6.15 2.27
N GLU A 141 17.75 -7.06 3.02
CA GLU A 141 17.21 -8.41 3.21
C GLU A 141 15.90 -8.37 4.03
N GLU A 142 15.89 -7.56 5.09
CA GLU A 142 14.71 -7.36 5.93
C GLU A 142 13.58 -6.64 5.19
N ALA A 143 13.92 -5.63 4.37
CA ALA A 143 12.96 -4.97 3.49
C ALA A 143 12.33 -5.95 2.49
N ASN A 144 13.11 -6.87 1.92
CA ASN A 144 12.60 -7.92 1.03
C ASN A 144 11.67 -8.90 1.74
N LYS A 145 11.97 -9.26 3.00
CA LYS A 145 11.06 -10.08 3.82
C LYS A 145 9.71 -9.38 4.02
N ILE A 146 9.73 -8.11 4.39
CA ILE A 146 8.52 -7.28 4.53
C ILE A 146 7.74 -7.20 3.22
N LEU A 147 8.43 -7.00 2.09
CA LEU A 147 7.80 -6.94 0.77
C LEU A 147 7.13 -8.26 0.40
N LEU A 148 7.78 -9.40 0.63
CA LEU A 148 7.22 -10.73 0.36
C LEU A 148 6.03 -11.05 1.26
N GLU A 149 6.14 -10.76 2.56
CA GLU A 149 5.06 -10.98 3.51
C GLU A 149 3.83 -10.13 3.16
N SER A 150 4.05 -8.83 2.91
CA SER A 150 2.97 -7.92 2.50
C SER A 150 2.36 -8.30 1.15
N GLU A 151 3.14 -8.82 0.20
CA GLU A 151 2.62 -9.33 -1.07
C GLU A 151 1.70 -10.54 -0.85
N ASN A 152 2.10 -11.47 0.02
CA ASN A 152 1.30 -12.65 0.35
C ASN A 152 -0.02 -12.27 1.03
N ILE A 153 0.02 -11.33 1.97
CA ILE A 153 -1.19 -10.80 2.63
C ILE A 153 -2.08 -10.09 1.61
N ALA A 154 -1.51 -9.25 0.75
CA ALA A 154 -2.27 -8.55 -0.29
C ALA A 154 -2.95 -9.52 -1.26
N LYS A 155 -2.27 -10.59 -1.67
CA LYS A 155 -2.85 -11.66 -2.50
C LYS A 155 -4.05 -12.32 -1.81
N GLN A 156 -3.96 -12.61 -0.52
CA GLN A 156 -5.07 -13.19 0.23
C GLN A 156 -6.27 -12.23 0.30
N GLU A 157 -6.05 -10.94 0.49
CA GLU A 157 -7.13 -9.94 0.53
C GLU A 157 -7.81 -9.76 -0.83
N VAL A 158 -7.03 -9.71 -1.91
CA VAL A 158 -7.53 -9.68 -3.30
C VAL A 158 -8.33 -10.95 -3.59
N ASP A 159 -7.82 -12.12 -3.22
CA ASP A 159 -8.49 -13.40 -3.39
C ASP A 159 -9.83 -13.42 -2.65
N LYS A 160 -9.87 -13.01 -1.38
CA LYS A 160 -11.13 -12.91 -0.62
C LYS A 160 -12.12 -11.96 -1.30
N LYS A 161 -11.64 -10.84 -1.82
CA LYS A 161 -12.49 -9.81 -2.42
C LYS A 161 -13.07 -10.24 -3.78
N TYR A 162 -12.29 -10.90 -4.63
CA TYR A 162 -12.69 -11.21 -6.00
C TYR A 162 -13.04 -12.69 -6.25
N LYS A 163 -12.62 -13.65 -5.41
CA LYS A 163 -13.10 -15.05 -5.54
C LYS A 163 -14.56 -15.21 -5.11
N VAL A 164 -15.05 -14.36 -4.20
CA VAL A 164 -16.46 -14.36 -3.78
C VAL A 164 -17.42 -14.01 -4.93
N SER A 165 -16.95 -13.33 -6.00
CA SER A 165 -17.81 -13.01 -7.16
C SER A 165 -17.97 -14.18 -8.16
N GLN A 166 -17.11 -15.20 -8.13
CA GLN A 166 -17.18 -16.33 -9.06
C GLN A 166 -18.06 -17.49 -8.57
N ALA A 167 -18.43 -17.52 -7.28
CA ALA A 167 -19.25 -18.58 -6.71
C ALA A 167 -20.78 -18.32 -6.79
N SER A 168 -21.20 -17.24 -7.45
CA SER A 168 -22.62 -16.83 -7.53
C SER A 168 -23.16 -16.76 -8.96
N ILE A 169 -22.58 -17.53 -9.90
CA ILE A 169 -23.12 -17.70 -11.26
C ILE A 169 -23.46 -19.17 -11.46
#